data_AF-A0A239PJ95-F1
#
_entry.id   AF-A0A239PJ95-F1
#
_cell.length_a   1.000
_cell.length_b   1.000
_cell.length_c   1.000
_cell.angle_alpha   90.00
_cell.angle_beta   90.00
_cell.angle_gamma   90.00
#
_symmetry.space_group_name_H-M   'P 1'
#
loop_
_entity.id
_entity.type
_entity.pdbx_description
1 polymer ?
#
loop_
_entity_poly.entity_id
_entity_poly.type
_entity_poly.pdbx_seq_one_letter_code
_entity_poly.pdbx_strand_id
1 'polypeptide(L)'
;MFLSEKRRRRLVREAARSRGEVDNLRLAWASVALYNLVALFDIVSTVMAIGAGAGEEANPFMRAAMENLGPGWIGAKVALQAVISGMVIWFPHRIVLGIFTVALLFNAAIVINNFRIVYGF
;
A
#
# COMPACT_ATOMS: atom_id res chain seq x y z
N MET A 1 0.83 6.63 29.32
CA MET A 1 0.57 8.05 28.99
C MET A 1 -0.91 8.20 28.64
N PHE A 2 -1.76 8.62 29.58
CA PHE A 2 -3.21 8.73 29.35
C PHE A 2 -3.52 10.03 28.58
N LEU A 3 -4.14 9.91 27.40
CA LEU A 3 -4.61 11.07 26.63
C LEU A 3 -5.71 11.79 27.41
N SER A 4 -5.56 13.11 27.62
CA SER A 4 -6.61 13.97 28.19
C SER A 4 -7.96 13.77 27.50
N GLU A 5 -9.06 13.72 28.27
CA GLU A 5 -10.43 13.58 27.74
C GLU A 5 -10.74 14.58 26.61
N LYS A 6 -10.27 15.81 26.71
CA LYS A 6 -10.45 16.84 25.67
C LYS A 6 -9.82 16.42 24.34
N ARG A 7 -8.64 15.81 24.38
CA ARG A 7 -7.90 15.36 23.18
C ARG A 7 -8.60 14.16 22.54
N ARG A 8 -9.09 13.22 23.35
CA ARG A 8 -9.90 12.08 22.88
C ARG A 8 -11.19 12.53 22.19
N ARG A 9 -11.94 13.47 22.79
CA ARG A 9 -13.19 14.01 22.19
C ARG A 9 -12.93 14.79 20.89
N ARG A 10 -11.76 15.43 20.75
CA ARG A 10 -11.37 16.13 19.52
C ARG A 10 -11.06 15.15 18.39
N LEU A 11 -10.27 14.11 18.67
CA LEU A 11 -9.97 13.04 17.69
C LEU A 11 -11.22 12.32 17.20
N VAL A 12 -12.18 12.01 18.08
CA VAL A 12 -13.45 11.38 17.69
C VAL A 12 -14.28 12.30 16.78
N ARG A 13 -14.32 13.61 17.07
CA ARG A 13 -15.00 14.59 16.21
C ARG A 13 -14.32 14.76 14.86
N GLU A 14 -12.99 14.84 14.82
CA GLU A 14 -12.22 14.90 13.58
C GLU A 14 -12.43 13.64 12.72
N ALA A 15 -12.45 12.46 13.35
CA ALA A 15 -12.75 11.20 12.67
C ALA A 15 -14.16 11.18 12.08
N ALA A 16 -15.17 11.57 12.85
CA ALA A 16 -16.55 11.65 12.37
C ALA A 16 -16.70 12.67 11.24
N ARG A 17 -16.04 13.84 11.34
CA ARG A 17 -16.10 14.89 10.32
C ARG A 17 -15.40 14.47 9.02
N SER A 18 -14.27 13.77 9.12
CA SER A 18 -13.55 13.27 7.94
C SER A 18 -14.40 12.35 7.07
N ARG A 19 -15.31 11.57 7.68
CA ARG A 19 -16.25 10.70 6.96
C ARG A 19 -17.41 11.45 6.31
N GLY A 20 -17.69 12.67 6.74
CA GLY A 20 -18.76 13.51 6.20
C GLY A 20 -18.35 14.36 4.99
N GLU A 21 -17.05 14.52 4.72
CA GLU A 21 -16.55 15.26 3.57
C GLU A 21 -16.50 14.37 2.33
N VAL A 22 -17.53 14.49 1.47
CA VAL A 22 -17.73 13.67 0.27
C VAL A 22 -16.52 13.70 -0.68
N ASP A 23 -15.85 14.84 -0.79
CA ASP A 23 -14.67 14.98 -1.68
C ASP A 23 -13.47 14.18 -1.19
N ASN A 24 -13.21 14.16 0.11
CA ASN A 24 -12.12 13.36 0.66
C ASN A 24 -12.42 11.85 0.50
N LEU A 25 -13.68 11.45 0.63
CA LEU A 25 -14.09 10.07 0.40
C LEU A 25 -13.90 9.66 -1.07
N ARG A 26 -14.27 10.52 -2.03
CA ARG A 26 -14.02 10.28 -3.47
C ARG A 26 -12.53 10.15 -3.78
N LEU A 27 -11.71 11.04 -3.23
CA LEU A 27 -10.25 10.96 -3.37
C LEU A 27 -9.71 9.67 -2.76
N ALA A 28 -10.17 9.28 -1.57
CA ALA A 28 -9.76 8.03 -0.94
C ALA A 28 -10.07 6.82 -1.81
N TRP A 29 -11.28 6.73 -2.38
CA TRP A 29 -11.65 5.65 -3.31
C TRP A 29 -10.78 5.63 -4.56
N ALA A 30 -10.55 6.78 -5.19
CA ALA A 30 -9.70 6.88 -6.38
C ALA A 30 -8.25 6.46 -6.08
N SER A 31 -7.67 6.97 -5.00
CA SER A 31 -6.31 6.62 -4.57
C SER A 31 -6.20 5.14 -4.22
N VAL A 32 -7.19 4.56 -3.54
CA VAL A 32 -7.20 3.13 -3.20
C VAL A 32 -7.33 2.27 -4.45
N ALA A 33 -8.18 2.64 -5.42
CA ALA A 33 -8.27 1.91 -6.68
C ALA A 33 -6.91 1.88 -7.41
N LEU A 34 -6.25 3.04 -7.52
CA LEU A 34 -4.91 3.12 -8.12
C LEU A 34 -3.87 2.32 -7.34
N TYR A 35 -3.91 2.38 -6.01
CA TYR A 35 -3.03 1.59 -5.15
C TYR A 35 -3.18 0.09 -5.36
N ASN A 36 -4.42 -0.41 -5.48
CA ASN A 36 -4.66 -1.83 -5.71
C ASN A 36 -4.14 -2.27 -7.09
N LEU A 37 -4.23 -1.42 -8.11
CA LEU A 37 -3.63 -1.68 -9.43
C LEU A 37 -2.11 -1.73 -9.36
N VAL A 38 -1.48 -0.75 -8.72
CA VAL A 38 -0.01 -0.71 -8.55
C VAL A 38 0.47 -1.92 -7.77
N ALA A 39 -0.23 -2.32 -6.70
CA ALA A 39 0.13 -3.48 -5.91
C ALA A 39 -0.02 -4.81 -6.67
N LEU A 40 -0.99 -4.92 -7.59
CA LEU A 40 -1.07 -6.06 -8.50
C LEU A 40 0.15 -6.09 -9.42
N PHE A 41 0.52 -4.95 -10.01
CA PHE A 41 1.71 -4.87 -10.85
C PHE A 41 3.00 -5.13 -10.06
N ASP A 42 3.08 -4.76 -8.78
CA ASP A 42 4.19 -5.11 -7.90
C ASP A 42 4.36 -6.63 -7.82
N ILE A 43 3.30 -7.38 -7.47
CA ILE A 43 3.33 -8.85 -7.42
C ILE A 43 3.78 -9.43 -8.77
N VAL A 44 3.18 -8.99 -9.87
CA VAL A 44 3.52 -9.48 -11.22
C VAL A 44 4.99 -9.18 -11.54
N SER A 45 5.43 -7.94 -11.32
CA SER A 45 6.80 -7.51 -11.62
C SER A 45 7.84 -8.27 -10.78
N THR A 46 7.57 -8.54 -9.50
CA THR A 46 8.44 -9.33 -8.62
C THR A 46 8.54 -10.78 -9.11
N VAL A 47 7.41 -11.41 -9.46
CA VAL A 47 7.40 -12.79 -9.98
C VAL A 47 8.17 -12.87 -11.30
N MET A 48 8.00 -11.90 -12.19
CA MET A 48 8.73 -11.85 -13.46
C MET A 48 10.22 -11.63 -13.25
N ALA A 49 10.63 -10.69 -12.39
CA ALA A 49 12.04 -10.40 -12.10
C ALA A 49 12.78 -11.61 -11.54
N ILE A 50 12.15 -12.31 -10.60
CA ILE A 50 12.72 -13.52 -9.98
C ILE A 50 12.71 -14.68 -10.97
N GLY A 51 11.60 -14.88 -11.69
CA GLY A 51 11.47 -15.95 -12.69
C GLY A 51 12.44 -15.82 -13.87
N ALA A 52 12.80 -14.59 -14.24
CA ALA A 52 13.81 -14.31 -15.28
C ALA A 52 15.26 -14.43 -14.77
N GLY A 53 15.48 -14.64 -13.47
CA GLY A 53 16.81 -14.60 -12.85
C GLY A 53 17.49 -13.22 -12.95
N ALA A 54 16.73 -12.18 -13.31
CA ALA A 54 17.22 -10.82 -13.57
C ALA A 54 17.25 -9.95 -12.30
N GLY A 55 16.54 -10.35 -11.24
CA GLY A 55 16.52 -9.63 -9.97
C GLY A 55 16.49 -10.56 -8.76
N GLU A 56 17.22 -10.18 -7.71
CA GLU A 56 17.05 -10.73 -6.36
C GLU A 56 16.13 -9.83 -5.54
N GLU A 57 15.28 -10.44 -4.70
CA GLU A 57 14.49 -9.70 -3.72
C GLU A 57 15.42 -9.04 -2.70
N ALA A 58 15.53 -7.72 -2.77
CA ALA A 58 16.45 -6.93 -1.94
C ALA A 58 16.11 -7.02 -0.45
N ASN A 59 14.83 -7.21 -0.10
CA ASN A 59 14.41 -7.38 1.28
C ASN A 59 14.69 -8.83 1.76
N PRO A 60 15.63 -9.05 2.69
CA PRO A 60 16.01 -10.41 3.12
C PRO A 60 14.86 -11.14 3.84
N PHE A 61 13.96 -10.42 4.51
CA PHE A 61 12.79 -11.03 5.14
C PHE A 61 11.78 -11.48 4.10
N MET A 62 11.54 -10.67 3.07
CA MET A 62 10.66 -11.03 1.97
C MET A 62 11.23 -12.21 1.19
N ARG A 63 12.54 -12.21 0.91
CA ARG A 63 13.24 -13.33 0.26
C ARG A 63 13.07 -14.64 1.03
N ALA A 64 13.33 -14.62 2.34
CA ALA A 64 13.13 -15.78 3.20
C ALA A 64 11.66 -16.24 3.21
N ALA A 65 10.70 -15.31 3.24
CA ALA A 65 9.28 -15.64 3.14
C ALA A 65 8.93 -16.29 1.78
N MET A 66 9.50 -15.80 0.69
CA MET A 66 9.30 -16.35 -0.66
C MET A 66 9.87 -17.76 -0.79
N GLU A 67 11.07 -18.00 -0.26
CA GLU A 67 11.73 -19.30 -0.26
C GLU A 67 10.99 -20.34 0.58
N ASN A 68 10.46 -19.96 1.75
CA ASN A 68 9.84 -20.89 2.69
C ASN A 68 8.34 -21.08 2.49
N LEU A 69 7.61 -20.06 1.99
CA LEU A 69 6.14 -20.09 1.88
C LEU A 69 5.64 -20.34 0.46
N GLY A 70 6.52 -20.42 -0.54
CA GLY A 70 6.12 -20.59 -1.94
C GLY A 70 5.11 -19.49 -2.33
N PRO A 71 3.98 -19.79 -3.00
CA PRO A 71 2.98 -18.78 -3.36
C PRO A 71 2.31 -18.05 -2.17
N GLY A 72 2.48 -18.53 -0.93
CA GLY A 72 1.82 -17.99 0.27
C GLY A 72 2.16 -16.52 0.57
N TRP A 73 3.33 -16.02 0.17
CA TRP A 73 3.70 -14.61 0.33
C TRP A 73 2.79 -13.67 -0.48
N ILE A 74 2.23 -14.14 -1.61
CA ILE A 74 1.28 -13.36 -2.43
C ILE A 74 0.02 -13.13 -1.61
N GLY A 75 -0.50 -14.18 -0.96
CA GLY A 75 -1.66 -14.08 -0.07
C GLY A 75 -1.43 -13.10 1.08
N ALA A 76 -0.25 -13.15 1.71
CA ALA A 76 0.12 -12.21 2.75
C ALA A 76 0.18 -10.74 2.26
N LYS A 77 0.75 -10.49 1.06
CA LYS A 77 0.74 -9.16 0.43
C LYS A 77 -0.69 -8.67 0.16
N VAL A 78 -1.54 -9.51 -0.44
CA VAL A 78 -2.94 -9.16 -0.74
C VAL A 78 -3.73 -8.87 0.55
N ALA A 79 -3.50 -9.64 1.62
CA ALA A 79 -4.13 -9.39 2.91
C ALA A 79 -3.70 -8.03 3.50
N LEU A 80 -2.40 -7.73 3.49
CA LEU A 80 -1.88 -6.43 3.94
C LEU A 80 -2.45 -5.27 3.11
N GLN A 81 -2.55 -5.46 1.80
CA GLN A 81 -3.15 -4.50 0.87
C GLN A 81 -4.63 -4.23 1.17
N ALA A 82 -5.41 -5.26 1.50
CA ALA A 82 -6.81 -5.11 1.90
C ALA A 82 -6.93 -4.32 3.21
N VAL A 83 -6.06 -4.59 4.19
CA VAL A 83 -6.02 -3.84 5.46
C VAL A 83 -5.72 -2.37 5.22
N ILE A 84 -4.67 -2.05 4.44
CA ILE A 84 -4.29 -0.66 4.14
C ILE A 84 -5.42 0.04 3.38
N SER A 85 -6.02 -0.61 2.38
CA SER A 85 -7.16 -0.06 1.62
C SER A 85 -8.35 0.26 2.54
N GLY A 86 -8.68 -0.67 3.44
CA GLY A 86 -9.73 -0.48 4.44
C GLY A 86 -9.45 0.69 5.37
N MET A 87 -8.21 0.83 5.86
CA MET A 87 -7.81 1.94 6.73
C MET A 87 -7.94 3.31 6.05
N VAL A 88 -7.53 3.42 4.78
CA VAL A 88 -7.61 4.69 4.02
C VAL A 88 -9.06 5.09 3.76
N ILE A 89 -9.93 4.14 3.40
CA ILE A 89 -11.36 4.41 3.18
C ILE A 89 -12.06 4.73 4.51
N TRP A 90 -11.70 4.05 5.60
CA TRP A 90 -12.31 4.22 6.92
C TRP A 90 -12.01 5.59 7.56
N PHE A 91 -10.86 6.17 7.20
CA PHE A 91 -10.39 7.45 7.72
C PHE A 91 -9.74 8.30 6.59
N PRO A 92 -10.56 8.90 5.70
CA PRO A 92 -10.08 9.63 4.53
C PRO A 92 -9.62 11.05 4.91
N HIS A 93 -8.60 11.13 5.75
CA HIS A 93 -8.03 12.41 6.21
C HIS A 93 -6.95 12.89 5.24
N ARG A 94 -6.92 14.19 4.91
CA ARG A 94 -6.00 14.74 3.90
C ARG A 94 -4.52 14.43 4.15
N ILE A 95 -4.07 14.46 5.41
CA ILE A 95 -2.69 14.08 5.76
C ILE A 95 -2.43 12.59 5.46
N VAL A 96 -3.39 11.72 5.78
CA VAL A 96 -3.27 10.28 5.50
C VAL A 96 -3.26 10.04 4.00
N LEU A 97 -4.15 10.69 3.25
CA LEU A 97 -4.16 10.63 1.79
C LEU A 97 -2.86 11.15 1.17
N GLY A 98 -2.28 12.20 1.73
CA GLY A 98 -0.98 12.73 1.30
C GLY A 98 0.15 11.72 1.48
N ILE A 99 0.30 11.17 2.69
CA ILE A 99 1.30 10.14 3.00
C ILE A 99 1.08 8.90 2.12
N PHE A 100 -0.18 8.47 1.99
CA PHE A 100 -0.56 7.33 1.16
C PHE A 100 -0.21 7.54 -0.31
N THR A 101 -0.42 8.75 -0.83
CA THR A 101 -0.05 9.10 -2.21
C THR A 101 1.46 9.04 -2.42
N VAL A 102 2.27 9.54 -1.49
CA VAL A 102 3.73 9.43 -1.58
C VAL A 102 4.18 7.97 -1.56
N ALA A 103 3.62 7.16 -0.65
CA ALA A 103 3.91 5.72 -0.59
C ALA A 103 3.50 4.99 -1.89
N LEU A 104 2.36 5.36 -2.47
CA LEU A 104 1.89 4.85 -3.76
C LEU A 104 2.85 5.18 -4.91
N LEU A 105 3.29 6.43 -5.00
CA LEU A 105 4.25 6.86 -6.03
C LEU A 105 5.59 6.12 -5.90
N PHE A 106 6.06 5.95 -4.66
CA PHE A 106 7.26 5.17 -4.39
C PHE A 106 7.10 3.71 -4.82
N ASN A 107 5.98 3.08 -4.49
CA ASN A 107 5.69 1.71 -4.93
C ASN A 107 5.63 1.61 -6.46
N ALA A 108 4.95 2.55 -7.13
CA ALA A 108 4.91 2.59 -8.59
C ALA A 108 6.30 2.72 -9.23
N ALA A 109 7.20 3.50 -8.62
CA ALA A 109 8.59 3.61 -9.09
C ALA A 109 9.34 2.28 -8.99
N ILE A 110 9.14 1.51 -7.90
CA ILE A 110 9.70 0.16 -7.75
C ILE A 110 9.18 -0.76 -8.85
N VAL A 111 7.86 -0.77 -9.09
CA VAL A 111 7.25 -1.57 -10.15
C VAL A 111 7.84 -1.26 -11.53
N ILE A 112 7.97 0.03 -11.86
CA ILE A 112 8.58 0.47 -13.12
C ILE A 112 10.03 -0.02 -13.21
N ASN A 113 10.79 0.10 -12.11
CA ASN A 113 12.17 -0.37 -12.06
C ASN A 113 12.28 -1.89 -12.24
N ASN A 114 11.39 -2.67 -11.64
CA ASN A 114 11.35 -4.12 -11.82
C ASN A 114 11.10 -4.50 -13.28
N PHE A 115 10.15 -3.83 -13.96
CA PHE A 115 9.93 -4.05 -15.38
C PHE A 115 11.15 -3.66 -16.23
N ARG A 116 11.81 -2.55 -15.92
CA ARG A 116 13.07 -2.15 -16.58
C ARG A 116 14.15 -3.23 -16.49
N ILE A 117 14.36 -3.78 -15.30
CA ILE A 117 15.31 -4.87 -15.06
C ILE A 117 14.93 -6.12 -15.86
N VAL A 118 13.64 -6.51 -15.84
CA VAL A 118 13.15 -7.70 -16.55
C VAL A 118 13.36 -7.60 -18.06
N TYR A 119 13.13 -6.44 -18.65
CA TYR A 119 13.18 -6.25 -20.10
C TYR A 119 14.49 -5.63 -20.61
N GLY A 120 15.43 -5.28 -19.73
CA GLY A 120 16.79 -4.88 -20.07
C GLY A 120 16.96 -3.48 -20.66
N PHE A 121 16.17 -2.48 -20.20
CA PHE A 121 16.28 -1.07 -20.62
C PHE A 121 16.40 -0.09 -19.47
#